data_AF-X1UFF7-F1
#
_entry.id   AF-X1UFF7-F1
#
_cell.length_a   1.000
_cell.length_b   1.000
_cell.length_c   1.000
_cell.angle_alpha   90.00
_cell.angle_beta   90.00
_cell.angle_gamma   90.00
#
_symmetry.space_group_name_H-M   'P 1'
#
loop_
_entity.id
_entity.type
_entity.pdbx_description
1 polymer ?
#
loop_
_entity_poly.entity_id
_entity_poly.type
_entity_poly.pdbx_seq_one_letter_code
_entity_poly.pdbx_strand_id
1 'polypeptide(L)' 'FQRRRVWSSKARSYLIDTILDGFPIPAVYIRQKINLKIAKSIREVVDGQQRIGAILD' A
#
# COMPACT_ATOMS: atom_id res chain seq x y z
N PHE A 1 -6.23 -8.28 12.48
CA PHE A 1 -7.39 -7.51 11.96
C PHE A 1 -7.17 -7.04 10.51
N GLN A 2 -6.63 -7.88 9.64
CA GLN A 2 -6.54 -7.57 8.21
C GLN A 2 -7.29 -8.66 7.46
N ARG A 3 -8.32 -8.26 6.70
CA ARG A 3 -9.10 -9.19 5.87
C ARG A 3 -8.26 -9.59 4.66
N ARG A 4 -8.51 -10.81 4.14
CA ARG A 4 -7.87 -11.40 2.95
C ARG A 4 -7.84 -10.39 1.78
N ARG A 5 -6.91 -10.52 0.82
CA ARG A 5 -6.87 -9.67 -0.39
C ARG A 5 -8.26 -9.60 -1.04
N VAL A 6 -8.88 -8.42 -1.02
CA VAL A 6 -10.28 -8.22 -1.44
C VAL A 6 -10.36 -7.67 -2.87
N TRP A 7 -9.29 -7.06 -3.37
CA TRP A 7 -9.31 -6.43 -4.69
C TRP A 7 -9.27 -7.45 -5.83
N SER A 8 -10.25 -7.36 -6.72
CA SER A 8 -10.26 -8.08 -7.99
C SER A 8 -9.15 -7.57 -8.92
N SER A 9 -8.81 -8.33 -9.96
CA SER A 9 -7.92 -7.87 -11.03
C SER A 9 -8.37 -6.54 -11.61
N LYS A 10 -9.67 -6.37 -11.88
CA LYS A 10 -10.24 -5.13 -12.40
C LYS A 10 -9.99 -3.92 -11.48
N ALA A 11 -10.19 -4.07 -10.17
CA ALA A 11 -9.95 -3.00 -9.21
C ALA A 11 -8.47 -2.61 -9.12
N ARG A 12 -7.56 -3.59 -9.25
CA ARG A 12 -6.11 -3.35 -9.30
C ARG A 12 -5.73 -2.57 -10.56
N SER A 13 -6.16 -3.03 -11.74
CA SER A 13 -5.90 -2.35 -13.01
C SER A 13 -6.43 -0.91 -12.99
N TYR A 14 -7.64 -0.69 -12.49
CA TYR A 14 -8.20 0.66 -12.40
C TYR A 14 -7.37 1.61 -11.53
N LEU A 15 -6.81 1.13 -10.41
CA LEU A 15 -5.89 1.95 -9.60
C LEU A 15 -4.62 2.32 -10.41
N ILE A 16 -4.05 1.36 -11.14
CA ILE A 16 -2.86 1.61 -11.96
C ILE A 16 -3.17 2.65 -13.04
N ASP A 17 -4.28 2.50 -13.76
CA ASP A 17 -4.71 3.48 -14.77
C ASP A 17 -4.86 4.87 -14.15
N THR A 18 -5.51 4.96 -12.99
CA THR A 18 -5.68 6.22 -12.23
C THR A 18 -4.33 6.88 -11.90
N ILE A 19 -3.32 6.09 -11.54
CA ILE A 19 -1.95 6.59 -11.26
C ILE A 19 -1.28 7.07 -12.54
N LEU A 20 -1.38 6.32 -13.64
CA LEU A 20 -0.76 6.65 -14.92
C LEU A 20 -1.36 7.92 -15.55
N ASP A 21 -2.67 8.10 -15.42
CA ASP A 21 -3.39 9.28 -15.90
C ASP A 21 -3.20 10.50 -14.99
N GLY A 22 -2.52 10.34 -13.84
CA GLY A 22 -2.23 11.44 -12.90
C GLY A 22 -3.44 11.89 -12.09
N PHE A 23 -4.49 11.07 -11.99
CA PHE A 23 -5.65 11.38 -11.16
C PHE A 23 -5.33 11.25 -9.65
N PRO A 24 -5.99 12.03 -8.78
CA PRO A 24 -5.74 11.98 -7.36
C PRO A 24 -6.17 10.63 -6.76
N ILE A 25 -5.30 10.04 -5.94
CA ILE A 25 -5.59 8.82 -5.17
C ILE A 25 -5.50 9.09 -3.67
N PRO A 26 -6.29 8.38 -2.84
CA PRO A 26 -6.17 8.48 -1.39
C PRO A 26 -4.75 8.11 -0.92
N ALA A 27 -4.20 8.91 0.00
CA ALA A 27 -2.86 8.70 0.54
C ALA A 27 -2.68 7.30 1.15
N VAL A 28 -1.46 6.77 1.07
CA VAL A 28 -1.06 5.56 1.80
C VAL A 28 -0.38 6.01 3.09
N TYR A 29 -0.84 5.48 4.22
CA TYR A 29 -0.30 5.85 5.53
C TYR A 29 0.72 4.80 5.97
N ILE A 30 1.96 5.23 6.18
CA ILE A 30 3.07 4.38 6.59
C ILE A 30 3.59 4.87 7.94
N ARG A 31 3.72 3.94 8.89
CA ARG A 31 4.37 4.18 10.18
C ARG A 31 5.78 3.63 10.13
N GLN A 32 6.76 4.45 10.50
CA GLN A 32 8.14 4.02 10.65
C GLN A 32 8.42 3.71 12.13
N LYS A 33 9.05 2.55 12.39
CA LYS A 33 9.55 2.16 13.71
C LYS A 33 11.03 1.83 13.61
N ILE A 34 11.86 2.50 14.40
CA ILE A 34 13.28 2.22 14.47
C ILE A 34 13.47 1.13 15.53
N ASN A 35 14.01 -0.02 15.12
CA ASN A 35 14.44 -1.06 16.04
C ASN A 35 15.92 -0.87 16.36
N LEU A 36 16.20 -0.25 17.51
CA LEU A 36 17.55 0.08 17.98
C LEU A 36 18.38 -1.17 18.30
N LYS A 37 17.75 -2.32 18.61
CA LYS A 37 18.48 -3.55 18.94
C LYS A 37 19.14 -4.21 17.73
N ILE A 38 18.56 -4.02 16.55
CA ILE A 38 19.05 -4.60 15.29
C ILE A 38 19.51 -3.54 14.29
N ALA A 39 19.51 -2.25 14.70
CA ALA A 39 19.82 -1.09 13.87
C ALA A 39 19.04 -1.08 12.52
N LYS A 40 17.76 -1.49 12.53
CA LYS A 40 16.92 -1.49 11.33
C LYS A 40 15.71 -0.57 11.48
N SER A 41 15.36 0.11 10.39
CA SER A 41 14.09 0.81 10.24
C SER A 41 13.05 -0.15 9.67
N ILE A 42 11.93 -0.31 10.37
CA ILE A 42 10.78 -1.10 9.92
C ILE A 42 9.71 -0.11 9.48
N ARG A 43 9.17 -0.30 8.27
CA ARG A 43 8.04 0.47 7.76
C ARG A 43 6.81 -0.43 7.73
N GLU A 44 5.74 0.03 8.37
CA GLU A 44 4.48 -0.69 8.46
C GLU A 44 3.40 0.12 7.74
N VAL A 45 2.66 -0.52 6.84
CA VAL A 45 1.52 0.09 6.17
C VAL A 45 0.34 0.07 7.13
N VAL A 46 -0.08 1.25 7.58
CA VAL A 46 -1.22 1.45 8.51
C VAL A 46 -2.54 1.50 7.73
N ASP A 47 -2.53 2.12 6.55
CA ASP A 47 -3.65 2.13 5.61
C ASP A 47 -3.14 2.07 4.16
N GLY A 48 -3.97 1.58 3.25
CA GLY A 48 -3.61 1.48 1.82
C GLY A 48 -2.95 0.17 1.44
N GLN A 49 -3.11 -0.88 2.24
CA GLN A 49 -2.50 -2.19 1.98
C GLN A 49 -2.88 -2.80 0.62
N GLN A 50 -4.14 -2.66 0.20
CA GLN A 50 -4.58 -3.15 -1.12
C GLN A 50 -4.00 -2.29 -2.26
N ARG A 51 -3.79 -0.99 -2.04
CA ARG A 51 -3.15 -0.09 -3.01
C ARG A 51 -1.70 -0.47 -3.21
N ILE A 52 -0.95 -0.63 -2.11
CA ILE A 52 0.44 -1.09 -2.15
C ILE A 52 0.54 -2.49 -2.76
N GLY A 53 -0.37 -3.40 -2.42
CA GLY A 53 -0.43 -4.72 -3.04
C GLY A 53 -0.61 -4.63 -4.56
N ALA A 54 -1.57 -3.82 -5.04
CA ALA A 54 -1.80 -3.63 -6.47
C ALA A 54 -0.59 -3.09 -7.25
N ILE A 55 0.31 -2.36 -6.57
CA ILE A 55 1.52 -1.78 -7.18
C ILE A 55 2.71 -2.74 -7.13
N LEU A 56 2.80 -3.57 -6.09
CA LEU A 56 3.96 -4.43 -5.85
C LEU A 56 3.81 -5.88 -6.35
N ASP A 57 2.57 -6.34 -6.53
CA ASP A 57 2.24 -7.68 -7.05
C ASP A 57 2.27 -7.73 -8.58
#